data_AF-A0A2E2XH72-F1
#
_entry.id   AF-A0A2E2XH72-F1
#
_cell.length_a   1.000
_cell.length_b   1.000
_cell.length_c   1.000
_cell.angle_alpha   90.00
_cell.angle_beta   90.00
_cell.angle_gamma   90.00
#
_symmetry.space_group_name_H-M   'P 1'
#
loop_
_entity.id
_entity.type
_entity.pdbx_description
1 polymer ?
#
loop_
_entity_poly.entity_id
_entity_poly.type
_entity_poly.pdbx_seq_one_letter_code
_entity_poly.pdbx_strand_id
1 'polypeptide(L)'
;MKVFVAVFFLVGRALLLYAPQAFWQCFYLGRTKRIDGRTMNPRAQAYLSFTDRLSSADLPPVNVFRDGYDKLDAIFGGKRVAIEQVDKREIVINQHPLNIRTYDADPSEELKPGLLFFHGGGFVIGSVKSHDGFCRRLARDTGRRVISVEYRKGPEHKLPSAQQDAMATWEWLVDHAANEGVDKNDIAICGDSAGAALTLVVARYAAQQAIQPSAIIPIYPPEASLGETNSRQLLLDENISLTRKVIDWFGGHAADASTNFADPQYALSAKKLPRTYIITCGFDPLRDEGEAIVRHLTALGTEVTHDEMPGLFHNYILLGGVFPEVDETSRSIASFLKG
;
A
#
# COMPACT_ATOMS: atom_id res chain seq x y z
N MET A 1 35.81 -5.45 1.07
CA MET A 1 34.49 -5.15 0.45
C MET A 1 33.31 -5.36 1.40
N LYS A 2 33.10 -6.55 1.99
CA LYS A 2 31.94 -6.82 2.89
C LYS A 2 31.86 -5.90 4.14
N VAL A 3 32.98 -5.63 4.80
CA VAL A 3 33.02 -4.74 5.99
C VAL A 3 32.64 -3.30 5.61
N PHE A 4 33.11 -2.80 4.47
CA PHE A 4 32.80 -1.45 4.00
C PHE A 4 31.30 -1.29 3.69
N VAL A 5 30.70 -2.28 3.01
CA VAL A 5 29.25 -2.27 2.72
C VAL A 5 28.43 -2.33 4.00
N ALA A 6 28.83 -3.14 4.98
CA ALA A 6 28.15 -3.21 6.27
C ALA A 6 28.21 -1.88 7.05
N VAL A 7 29.38 -1.24 7.09
CA VAL A 7 29.55 0.07 7.74
C VAL A 7 28.74 1.15 6.99
N PHE A 8 28.79 1.19 5.66
CA PHE A 8 27.97 2.10 4.85
C PHE A 8 26.48 1.93 5.14
N PHE A 9 26.01 0.67 5.20
CA PHE A 9 24.63 0.37 5.52
C PHE A 9 24.24 0.86 6.92
N LEU A 10 25.02 0.54 7.94
CA LEU A 10 24.73 0.91 9.33
C LEU A 10 24.70 2.44 9.52
N VAL A 11 25.70 3.15 8.98
CA VAL A 11 25.79 4.61 9.09
C VAL A 11 24.68 5.29 8.29
N GLY A 12 24.46 4.87 7.03
CA GLY A 12 23.42 5.44 6.18
C GLY A 12 22.02 5.23 6.77
N ARG A 13 21.74 4.02 7.28
CA ARG A 13 20.50 3.72 8.00
C ARG A 13 20.33 4.60 9.23
N ALA A 14 21.37 4.73 10.07
CA ALA A 14 21.28 5.55 11.27
C ALA A 14 21.01 7.03 10.94
N LEU A 15 21.66 7.58 9.91
CA LEU A 15 21.38 8.94 9.44
C LEU A 15 19.93 9.08 8.98
N LEU A 16 19.43 8.15 8.16
CA LEU A 16 18.05 8.20 7.66
C LEU A 16 17.00 8.18 8.78
N LEU A 17 17.24 7.41 9.85
CA LEU A 17 16.31 7.26 10.96
C LEU A 17 16.38 8.40 11.99
N TYR A 18 17.57 8.98 12.22
CA TYR A 18 17.80 9.84 13.37
C TYR A 18 18.21 11.27 13.01
N ALA A 19 18.68 11.55 11.79
CA ALA A 19 19.05 12.91 11.43
C ALA A 19 17.79 13.78 11.25
N PRO A 20 17.75 14.99 11.84
CA PRO A 20 16.59 15.88 11.77
C PRO A 20 16.31 16.33 10.33
N GLN A 21 15.08 16.76 10.04
CA GLN A 21 14.71 17.17 8.68
C GLN A 21 15.57 18.32 8.15
N ALA A 22 15.93 19.27 9.02
CA ALA A 22 16.80 20.40 8.70
C ALA A 22 18.19 19.96 8.18
N PHE A 23 18.73 18.85 8.70
CA PHE A 23 19.99 18.29 8.20
C PHE A 23 19.88 17.95 6.70
N TRP A 24 18.81 17.28 6.31
CA TRP A 24 18.58 16.89 4.91
C TRP A 24 18.30 18.09 4.01
N GLN A 25 17.56 19.08 4.51
CA GLN A 25 17.31 20.34 3.79
C GLN A 25 18.62 21.07 3.48
N CYS A 26 19.53 21.18 4.45
CA CYS A 26 20.85 21.77 4.23
C CYS A 26 21.70 20.93 3.29
N PHE A 27 21.73 19.61 3.46
CA PHE A 27 22.55 18.70 2.66
C PHE A 27 22.18 18.74 1.17
N TYR A 28 20.88 18.86 0.85
CA TYR A 28 20.37 18.95 -0.52
C TYR A 28 20.04 20.37 -0.99
N LEU A 29 20.44 21.42 -0.26
CA LEU A 29 20.12 22.80 -0.63
C LEU A 29 20.62 23.11 -2.05
N GLY A 30 19.70 23.50 -2.94
CA GLY A 30 19.98 23.76 -4.36
C GLY A 30 20.22 22.53 -5.23
N ARG A 31 20.12 21.31 -4.67
CA ARG A 31 20.36 20.03 -5.35
C ARG A 31 19.17 19.07 -5.28
N THR A 32 18.06 19.51 -4.68
CA THR A 32 16.85 18.72 -4.59
C THR A 32 16.27 18.45 -5.98
N LYS A 33 15.98 17.18 -6.26
CA LYS A 33 15.42 16.72 -7.52
C LYS A 33 14.05 17.37 -7.75
N ARG A 34 13.86 17.89 -8.96
CA ARG A 34 12.60 18.52 -9.40
C ARG A 34 12.18 17.90 -10.72
N ILE A 35 10.96 17.38 -10.77
CA ILE A 35 10.35 16.79 -11.96
C ILE A 35 8.90 17.28 -11.99
N ASP A 36 8.44 17.74 -13.14
CA ASP A 36 7.02 18.07 -13.37
C ASP A 36 6.43 19.02 -12.30
N GLY A 37 7.17 20.10 -12.00
CA GLY A 37 6.79 21.12 -11.01
C GLY A 37 6.91 20.69 -9.54
N ARG A 38 7.16 19.41 -9.25
CA ARG A 38 7.28 18.87 -7.89
C ARG A 38 8.71 18.87 -7.42
N THR A 39 8.90 19.04 -6.11
CA THR A 39 10.22 19.03 -5.46
C THR A 39 10.29 17.87 -4.49
N MET A 40 11.28 16.99 -4.67
CA MET A 40 11.41 15.78 -3.84
C MET A 40 11.70 16.15 -2.39
N ASN A 41 11.15 15.41 -1.44
CA ASN A 41 11.55 15.54 -0.05
C ASN A 41 13.07 15.22 0.05
N PRO A 42 13.90 16.09 0.64
CA PRO A 42 15.35 15.87 0.72
C PRO A 42 15.75 14.54 1.38
N ARG A 43 15.00 14.09 2.39
CA ARG A 43 15.23 12.79 3.04
C ARG A 43 14.78 11.64 2.13
N ALA A 44 13.74 11.82 1.32
CA ALA A 44 13.35 10.86 0.30
C ALA A 44 14.45 10.69 -0.76
N GLN A 45 15.02 11.81 -1.22
CA GLN A 45 16.16 11.78 -2.14
C GLN A 45 17.38 11.07 -1.52
N ALA A 46 17.63 11.29 -0.23
CA ALA A 46 18.67 10.58 0.51
C ALA A 46 18.42 9.07 0.58
N TYR A 47 17.19 8.67 0.89
CA TYR A 47 16.79 7.27 0.96
C TYR A 47 16.98 6.58 -0.40
N LEU A 48 16.45 7.18 -1.47
CA LEU A 48 16.57 6.63 -2.83
C LEU A 48 18.04 6.51 -3.26
N SER A 49 18.85 7.54 -3.01
CA SER A 49 20.30 7.50 -3.31
C SER A 49 21.04 6.44 -2.49
N PHE A 50 20.60 6.20 -1.25
CA PHE A 50 21.17 5.16 -0.38
C PHE A 50 20.80 3.75 -0.89
N THR A 51 19.54 3.51 -1.27
CA THR A 51 19.11 2.21 -1.77
C THR A 51 19.64 1.91 -3.17
N ASP A 52 19.77 2.92 -4.03
CA ASP A 52 20.37 2.79 -5.36
C ASP A 52 21.80 2.23 -5.28
N ARG A 53 22.60 2.72 -4.32
CA ARG A 53 23.97 2.21 -4.06
C ARG A 53 24.04 0.79 -3.53
N LEU A 54 22.93 0.28 -2.99
CA LEU A 54 22.82 -1.09 -2.48
C LEU A 54 22.16 -2.03 -3.49
N SER A 55 21.59 -1.48 -4.57
CA SER A 55 20.91 -2.25 -5.59
C SER A 55 21.90 -3.00 -6.46
N SER A 56 21.49 -4.18 -6.92
CA SER A 56 22.18 -4.94 -7.96
C SER A 56 21.64 -4.57 -9.33
N ALA A 57 22.45 -4.78 -10.36
CA ALA A 57 22.01 -4.58 -11.75
C ALA A 57 20.74 -5.39 -12.05
N ASP A 58 20.64 -6.63 -11.52
CA ASP A 58 19.48 -7.51 -11.68
C ASP A 58 18.59 -7.58 -10.45
N LEU A 59 17.29 -7.80 -10.69
CA LEU A 59 16.34 -8.05 -9.63
C LEU A 59 16.54 -9.48 -9.10
N PRO A 60 16.45 -9.67 -7.77
CA PRO A 60 16.70 -10.98 -7.17
C PRO A 60 15.58 -11.98 -7.49
N PRO A 61 15.81 -13.28 -7.29
CA PRO A 61 14.75 -14.29 -7.31
C PRO A 61 13.59 -13.92 -6.37
N VAL A 62 12.37 -14.35 -6.71
CA VAL A 62 11.13 -13.98 -6.00
C VAL A 62 11.22 -14.20 -4.49
N ASN A 63 11.71 -15.36 -4.05
CA ASN A 63 11.85 -15.67 -2.63
C ASN A 63 12.79 -14.70 -1.89
N VAL A 64 13.91 -14.34 -2.51
CA VAL A 64 14.87 -13.39 -1.94
C VAL A 64 14.27 -11.99 -1.88
N PHE A 65 13.50 -11.58 -2.89
CA PHE A 65 12.82 -10.29 -2.87
C PHE A 65 11.74 -10.25 -1.77
N ARG A 66 10.91 -11.29 -1.67
CA ARG A 66 9.90 -11.43 -0.60
C ARG A 66 10.54 -11.30 0.79
N ASP A 67 11.60 -12.07 1.05
CA ASP A 67 12.31 -12.05 2.33
C ASP A 67 12.93 -10.69 2.67
N GLY A 68 13.43 -9.98 1.66
CA GLY A 68 13.97 -8.63 1.81
C GLY A 68 12.87 -7.60 2.11
N TYR A 69 11.77 -7.68 1.36
CA TYR A 69 10.63 -6.78 1.49
C TYR A 69 9.92 -6.92 2.85
N ASP A 70 9.80 -8.15 3.36
CA ASP A 70 9.27 -8.45 4.71
C ASP A 70 10.09 -7.83 5.86
N LYS A 71 11.35 -7.45 5.60
CA LYS A 71 12.24 -6.84 6.59
C LYS A 71 12.25 -5.31 6.51
N LEU A 72 11.60 -4.70 5.52
CA LEU A 72 11.63 -3.24 5.34
C LEU A 72 11.14 -2.50 6.57
N ASP A 73 10.01 -2.88 7.14
CA ASP A 73 9.47 -2.26 8.35
C ASP A 73 10.41 -2.46 9.56
N ALA A 74 11.02 -3.64 9.71
CA ALA A 74 11.99 -3.86 10.78
C ALA A 74 13.27 -2.99 10.62
N ILE A 75 13.67 -2.71 9.38
CA ILE A 75 14.87 -1.92 9.09
C ILE A 75 14.57 -0.42 9.17
N PHE A 76 13.47 0.05 8.59
CA PHE A 76 13.17 1.47 8.36
C PHE A 76 11.86 1.97 8.99
N GLY A 77 11.05 1.10 9.60
CA GLY A 77 9.78 1.43 10.23
C GLY A 77 9.88 2.19 11.56
N GLY A 78 11.09 2.27 12.12
CA GLY A 78 11.39 3.06 13.32
C GLY A 78 10.93 2.39 14.61
N LYS A 79 10.49 3.19 15.59
CA LYS A 79 9.93 2.66 16.85
C LYS A 79 8.58 2.01 16.55
N ARG A 80 8.46 0.72 16.86
CA ARG A 80 7.22 -0.05 16.65
C ARG A 80 6.09 0.55 17.48
N VAL A 81 4.94 0.77 16.85
CA VAL A 81 3.73 1.25 17.50
C VAL A 81 3.16 0.13 18.37
N ALA A 82 2.95 0.44 19.65
CA ALA A 82 2.31 -0.48 20.60
C ALA A 82 0.83 -0.64 20.23
N ILE A 83 0.37 -1.88 20.23
CA ILE A 83 -1.01 -2.29 20.01
C ILE A 83 -1.28 -3.38 21.03
N GLU A 84 -2.38 -3.24 21.77
CA GLU A 84 -2.71 -4.11 22.89
C GLU A 84 -2.91 -5.55 22.45
N GLN A 85 -3.65 -5.77 21.36
CA GLN A 85 -3.90 -7.09 20.80
C GLN A 85 -3.49 -7.18 19.33
N VAL A 86 -2.62 -8.15 19.03
CA VAL A 86 -2.23 -8.50 17.66
C VAL A 86 -2.27 -10.00 17.50
N ASP A 87 -3.30 -10.50 16.83
CA ASP A 87 -3.48 -11.93 16.60
C ASP A 87 -3.08 -12.33 15.19
N LYS A 88 -2.51 -13.52 15.09
CA LYS A 88 -2.16 -14.17 13.82
C LYS A 88 -2.96 -15.45 13.74
N ARG A 89 -3.80 -15.57 12.72
CA ARG A 89 -4.56 -16.80 12.50
C ARG A 89 -4.77 -17.04 11.03
N GLU A 90 -5.18 -18.27 10.75
CA GLU A 90 -5.60 -18.71 9.44
C GLU A 90 -7.12 -18.70 9.37
N ILE A 91 -7.64 -18.29 8.22
CA ILE A 91 -9.06 -18.37 7.87
C ILE A 91 -9.21 -19.21 6.61
N VAL A 92 -10.32 -19.92 6.50
CA VAL A 92 -10.60 -20.76 5.32
C VAL A 92 -11.54 -20.00 4.40
N ILE A 93 -11.04 -19.65 3.22
CA ILE A 93 -11.78 -18.95 2.17
C ILE A 93 -11.76 -19.82 0.91
N ASN A 94 -12.94 -20.16 0.38
CA ASN A 94 -13.09 -21.01 -0.80
C ASN A 94 -12.26 -22.31 -0.73
N GLN A 95 -12.29 -23.00 0.42
CA GLN A 95 -11.55 -24.24 0.69
C GLN A 95 -10.02 -24.10 0.72
N HIS A 96 -9.50 -22.88 0.79
CA HIS A 96 -8.08 -22.62 0.92
C HIS A 96 -7.77 -21.77 2.15
N PRO A 97 -6.65 -22.04 2.83
CA PRO A 97 -6.22 -21.23 3.96
C PRO A 97 -5.63 -19.90 3.50
N LEU A 98 -6.08 -18.79 4.09
CA LEU A 98 -5.44 -17.49 4.02
C LEU A 98 -5.01 -17.06 5.42
N ASN A 99 -3.79 -16.55 5.54
CA ASN A 99 -3.35 -15.98 6.81
C ASN A 99 -3.91 -14.57 6.95
N ILE A 100 -4.35 -14.22 8.15
CA ILE A 100 -4.67 -12.85 8.51
C ILE A 100 -3.88 -12.42 9.75
N ARG A 101 -3.68 -11.11 9.87
CA ARG A 101 -3.25 -10.48 11.12
C ARG A 101 -4.23 -9.41 11.52
N THR A 102 -4.75 -9.51 12.73
CA THR A 102 -5.64 -8.51 13.32
C THR A 102 -4.86 -7.59 14.24
N TYR A 103 -5.32 -6.34 14.36
CA TYR A 103 -4.74 -5.34 15.25
C TYR A 103 -5.87 -4.60 15.94
N ASP A 104 -5.84 -4.57 17.26
CA ASP A 104 -6.77 -3.80 18.09
C ASP A 104 -6.01 -3.04 19.17
N ALA A 105 -6.12 -1.71 19.12
CA ALA A 105 -5.42 -0.81 20.03
C ALA A 105 -6.06 -0.75 21.42
N ASP A 106 -7.33 -1.13 21.58
CA ASP A 106 -8.11 -0.98 22.82
C ASP A 106 -9.18 -2.08 22.99
N PRO A 107 -8.81 -3.37 22.99
CA PRO A 107 -9.74 -4.50 22.85
C PRO A 107 -10.87 -4.50 23.88
N SER A 108 -12.09 -4.78 23.40
CA SER A 108 -13.31 -4.88 24.20
C SER A 108 -14.25 -5.94 23.62
N GLU A 109 -15.29 -6.29 24.38
CA GLU A 109 -16.37 -7.19 23.95
C GLU A 109 -17.37 -6.49 23.00
N GLU A 110 -17.31 -5.16 22.88
CA GLU A 110 -18.18 -4.41 21.98
C GLU A 110 -17.71 -4.51 20.53
N LEU A 111 -18.66 -4.56 19.59
CA LEU A 111 -18.34 -4.51 18.17
C LEU A 111 -17.76 -3.14 17.80
N LYS A 112 -16.66 -3.16 17.05
CA LYS A 112 -15.98 -1.94 16.61
C LYS A 112 -16.10 -1.73 15.12
N PRO A 113 -15.95 -0.49 14.63
CA PRO A 113 -15.69 -0.27 13.23
C PRO A 113 -14.46 -1.05 12.75
N GLY A 114 -14.57 -1.70 11.60
CA GLY A 114 -13.53 -2.51 10.99
C GLY A 114 -12.73 -1.73 9.94
N LEU A 115 -11.50 -2.17 9.69
CA LEU A 115 -10.70 -1.76 8.53
C LEU A 115 -10.01 -2.98 7.91
N LEU A 116 -10.52 -3.43 6.77
CA LEU A 116 -9.91 -4.51 6.00
C LEU A 116 -8.75 -3.95 5.17
N PHE A 117 -7.56 -4.53 5.32
CA PHE A 117 -6.33 -4.04 4.72
C PHE A 117 -5.72 -5.04 3.73
N PHE A 118 -5.51 -4.62 2.49
CA PHE A 118 -4.78 -5.37 1.47
C PHE A 118 -3.42 -4.74 1.21
N HIS A 119 -2.36 -5.53 1.38
CA HIS A 119 -1.00 -5.07 1.25
C HIS A 119 -0.57 -4.87 -0.21
N GLY A 120 0.33 -3.92 -0.47
CA GLY A 120 0.99 -3.73 -1.77
C GLY A 120 2.09 -4.76 -2.05
N GLY A 121 2.69 -4.66 -3.25
CA GLY A 121 3.77 -5.56 -3.68
C GLY A 121 3.57 -6.19 -5.07
N GLY A 122 2.88 -5.51 -5.98
CA GLY A 122 2.75 -5.94 -7.38
C GLY A 122 2.13 -7.33 -7.58
N PHE A 123 1.33 -7.81 -6.61
CA PHE A 123 0.76 -9.16 -6.56
C PHE A 123 1.80 -10.30 -6.50
N VAL A 124 3.05 -10.01 -6.13
CA VAL A 124 4.17 -10.97 -6.11
C VAL A 124 4.90 -10.95 -4.78
N ILE A 125 5.16 -9.76 -4.23
CA ILE A 125 5.81 -9.55 -2.92
C ILE A 125 4.84 -8.93 -1.92
N GLY A 126 5.34 -8.63 -0.72
CA GLY A 126 4.54 -8.10 0.37
C GLY A 126 3.87 -9.20 1.18
N SER A 127 3.56 -8.88 2.43
CA SER A 127 2.86 -9.75 3.36
C SER A 127 2.26 -8.93 4.51
N VAL A 128 1.53 -9.61 5.39
CA VAL A 128 1.12 -9.08 6.70
C VAL A 128 2.31 -8.72 7.60
N LYS A 129 3.54 -9.18 7.29
CA LYS A 129 4.77 -8.77 8.00
C LYS A 129 5.32 -7.47 7.44
N SER A 130 5.39 -7.33 6.11
CA SER A 130 5.98 -6.13 5.50
C SER A 130 5.17 -4.86 5.78
N HIS A 131 3.87 -4.99 6.07
CA HIS A 131 2.96 -3.87 6.38
C HIS A 131 2.59 -3.77 7.88
N ASP A 132 3.23 -4.54 8.77
CA ASP A 132 2.91 -4.58 10.20
C ASP A 132 2.94 -3.19 10.84
N GLY A 133 4.01 -2.42 10.60
CA GLY A 133 4.14 -1.06 11.12
C GLY A 133 3.03 -0.13 10.69
N PHE A 134 2.58 -0.19 9.43
CA PHE A 134 1.50 0.67 8.93
C PHE A 134 0.13 0.24 9.47
N CYS A 135 -0.18 -1.06 9.49
CA CYS A 135 -1.42 -1.57 10.09
C CYS A 135 -1.54 -1.20 11.58
N ARG A 136 -0.43 -1.20 12.33
CA ARG A 136 -0.42 -0.72 13.73
C ARG A 136 -0.74 0.77 13.82
N ARG A 137 -0.18 1.61 12.94
CA ARG A 137 -0.51 3.05 12.89
C ARG A 137 -1.98 3.28 12.58
N LEU A 138 -2.53 2.53 11.61
CA LEU A 138 -3.96 2.57 11.29
C LEU A 138 -4.80 2.18 12.51
N ALA A 139 -4.52 1.06 13.17
CA ALA A 139 -5.28 0.63 14.34
C ALA A 139 -5.25 1.66 15.48
N ARG A 140 -4.06 2.21 15.78
CA ARG A 140 -3.88 3.27 16.78
C ARG A 140 -4.68 4.53 16.44
N ASP A 141 -4.55 5.05 15.22
CA ASP A 141 -5.07 6.38 14.89
C ASP A 141 -6.56 6.36 14.57
N THR A 142 -7.04 5.29 13.94
CA THR A 142 -8.44 5.15 13.54
C THR A 142 -9.31 4.61 14.68
N GLY A 143 -8.73 3.94 15.67
CA GLY A 143 -9.46 3.21 16.71
C GLY A 143 -10.21 1.98 16.18
N ARG A 144 -9.99 1.62 14.90
CA ARG A 144 -10.66 0.50 14.24
C ARG A 144 -9.90 -0.79 14.46
N ARG A 145 -10.63 -1.91 14.44
CA ARG A 145 -10.00 -3.22 14.33
C ARG A 145 -9.50 -3.41 12.90
N VAL A 146 -8.18 -3.48 12.73
CA VAL A 146 -7.56 -3.65 11.41
C VAL A 146 -7.38 -5.14 11.13
N ILE A 147 -7.81 -5.61 9.96
CA ILE A 147 -7.66 -6.98 9.50
C ILE A 147 -6.80 -6.97 8.24
N SER A 148 -5.54 -7.37 8.35
CA SER A 148 -4.59 -7.44 7.23
C SER A 148 -4.57 -8.85 6.64
N VAL A 149 -4.69 -8.95 5.32
CA VAL A 149 -4.90 -10.22 4.59
C VAL A 149 -3.67 -10.64 3.81
N GLU A 150 -3.24 -11.89 3.97
CA GLU A 150 -2.21 -12.54 3.16
C GLU A 150 -2.85 -13.25 1.97
N TYR A 151 -3.17 -12.50 0.91
CA TYR A 151 -3.75 -13.05 -0.31
C TYR A 151 -2.72 -13.84 -1.14
N ARG A 152 -3.18 -14.75 -2.00
CA ARG A 152 -2.33 -15.53 -2.91
C ARG A 152 -1.67 -14.64 -3.96
N LYS A 153 -0.42 -14.96 -4.28
CA LYS A 153 0.46 -14.13 -5.12
C LYS A 153 1.15 -14.94 -6.20
N GLY A 154 1.51 -14.29 -7.29
CA GLY A 154 2.34 -14.87 -8.35
C GLY A 154 3.79 -15.03 -7.88
N PRO A 155 4.57 -15.93 -8.50
CA PRO A 155 4.22 -16.76 -9.65
C PRO A 155 3.41 -18.02 -9.32
N GLU A 156 3.28 -18.40 -8.06
CA GLU A 156 2.57 -19.63 -7.64
C GLU A 156 1.07 -19.56 -7.93
N HIS A 157 0.50 -18.37 -7.75
CA HIS A 157 -0.92 -18.09 -8.00
C HIS A 157 -1.04 -16.77 -8.76
N LYS A 158 -1.04 -16.87 -10.09
CA LYS A 158 -1.17 -15.72 -10.99
C LYS A 158 -2.56 -15.07 -10.91
N LEU A 159 -2.66 -13.85 -11.43
CA LEU A 159 -3.93 -13.16 -11.56
C LEU A 159 -4.94 -14.03 -12.35
N PRO A 160 -6.22 -14.07 -11.97
CA PRO A 160 -6.90 -13.20 -10.99
C PRO A 160 -6.98 -13.78 -9.56
N SER A 161 -6.08 -14.68 -9.14
CA SER A 161 -6.18 -15.33 -7.80
C SER A 161 -6.26 -14.32 -6.64
N ALA A 162 -5.46 -13.25 -6.70
CA ALA A 162 -5.48 -12.20 -5.68
C ALA A 162 -6.83 -11.45 -5.62
N GLN A 163 -7.45 -11.17 -6.76
CA GLN A 163 -8.76 -10.53 -6.86
C GLN A 163 -9.87 -11.44 -6.28
N GLN A 164 -9.81 -12.73 -6.60
CA GLN A 164 -10.75 -13.71 -6.07
C GLN A 164 -10.64 -13.81 -4.54
N ASP A 165 -9.42 -13.87 -4.01
CA ASP A 165 -9.17 -13.88 -2.57
C ASP A 165 -9.68 -12.61 -1.89
N ALA A 166 -9.46 -11.43 -2.50
CA ALA A 166 -9.93 -10.17 -1.95
C ALA A 166 -11.46 -10.09 -1.84
N MET A 167 -12.18 -10.47 -2.91
CA MET A 167 -13.65 -10.51 -2.91
C MET A 167 -14.19 -11.52 -1.90
N ALA A 168 -13.62 -12.73 -1.86
CA ALA A 168 -14.06 -13.77 -0.95
C ALA A 168 -13.70 -13.46 0.53
N THR A 169 -12.62 -12.71 0.77
CA THR A 169 -12.29 -12.20 2.12
C THR A 169 -13.30 -11.15 2.58
N TRP A 170 -13.78 -10.29 1.68
CA TRP A 170 -14.84 -9.33 2.01
C TRP A 170 -16.13 -10.05 2.43
N GLU A 171 -16.57 -11.04 1.66
CA GLU A 171 -17.75 -11.85 1.99
C GLU A 171 -17.57 -12.56 3.34
N TRP A 172 -16.44 -13.23 3.52
CA TRP A 172 -16.11 -13.90 4.78
C TRP A 172 -16.16 -12.93 5.96
N LEU A 173 -15.57 -11.74 5.84
CA LEU A 173 -15.56 -10.76 6.93
C LEU A 173 -16.97 -10.23 7.23
N VAL A 174 -17.80 -10.00 6.22
CA VAL A 174 -19.20 -9.57 6.41
C VAL A 174 -20.01 -10.65 7.14
N ASP A 175 -19.82 -11.92 6.78
CA ASP A 175 -20.54 -13.06 7.39
C ASP A 175 -20.05 -13.36 8.82
N HIS A 176 -18.78 -13.10 9.11
CA HIS A 176 -18.14 -13.42 10.41
C HIS A 176 -17.87 -12.17 11.26
N ALA A 177 -18.36 -10.99 10.88
CA ALA A 177 -17.99 -9.72 11.48
C ALA A 177 -18.11 -9.72 13.02
N ALA A 178 -19.21 -10.26 13.56
CA ALA A 178 -19.41 -10.34 15.00
C ALA A 178 -18.35 -11.23 15.70
N ASN A 179 -17.95 -12.35 15.08
CA ASN A 179 -16.89 -13.22 15.59
C ASN A 179 -15.51 -12.55 15.52
N GLU A 180 -15.35 -11.64 14.56
CA GLU A 180 -14.18 -10.78 14.42
C GLU A 180 -14.24 -9.54 15.33
N GLY A 181 -15.31 -9.36 16.13
CA GLY A 181 -15.56 -8.17 16.95
C GLY A 181 -15.69 -6.88 16.13
N VAL A 182 -16.21 -7.00 14.91
CA VAL A 182 -16.40 -5.93 13.94
C VAL A 182 -17.89 -5.67 13.71
N ASP A 183 -18.30 -4.41 13.66
CA ASP A 183 -19.61 -4.02 13.14
C ASP A 183 -19.61 -4.13 11.61
N LYS A 184 -20.39 -5.08 11.08
CA LYS A 184 -20.52 -5.30 9.64
C LYS A 184 -21.05 -4.10 8.85
N ASN A 185 -21.70 -3.15 9.51
CA ASN A 185 -22.23 -1.94 8.87
C ASN A 185 -21.20 -0.80 8.84
N ASP A 186 -20.05 -0.95 9.50
CA ASP A 186 -18.97 0.03 9.49
C ASP A 186 -17.61 -0.62 9.25
N ILE A 187 -17.46 -1.25 8.08
CA ILE A 187 -16.18 -1.78 7.60
C ILE A 187 -15.65 -0.87 6.50
N ALA A 188 -14.52 -0.22 6.76
CA ALA A 188 -13.76 0.46 5.72
C ALA A 188 -12.80 -0.53 5.05
N ILE A 189 -12.44 -0.27 3.79
CA ILE A 189 -11.43 -1.04 3.06
C ILE A 189 -10.27 -0.13 2.67
N CYS A 190 -9.03 -0.61 2.85
CA CYS A 190 -7.81 0.15 2.62
C CYS A 190 -6.75 -0.74 1.99
N GLY A 191 -5.88 -0.16 1.17
CA GLY A 191 -4.74 -0.88 0.65
C GLY A 191 -3.86 0.01 -0.19
N ASP A 192 -2.63 -0.44 -0.43
CA ASP A 192 -1.62 0.33 -1.12
C ASP A 192 -1.15 -0.36 -2.41
N SER A 193 -0.85 0.40 -3.46
CA SER A 193 -0.33 -0.15 -4.73
C SER A 193 -1.23 -1.27 -5.29
N ALA A 194 -0.69 -2.48 -5.48
CA ALA A 194 -1.46 -3.68 -5.83
C ALA A 194 -2.63 -3.96 -4.86
N GLY A 195 -2.46 -3.72 -3.55
CA GLY A 195 -3.51 -3.80 -2.55
C GLY A 195 -4.57 -2.70 -2.68
N ALA A 196 -4.20 -1.53 -3.21
CA ALA A 196 -5.16 -0.48 -3.57
C ALA A 196 -6.02 -0.90 -4.77
N ALA A 197 -5.46 -1.63 -5.73
CA ALA A 197 -6.23 -2.25 -6.81
C ALA A 197 -7.22 -3.30 -6.27
N LEU A 198 -6.81 -4.13 -5.30
CA LEU A 198 -7.72 -5.08 -4.63
C LEU A 198 -8.84 -4.35 -3.87
N THR A 199 -8.52 -3.25 -3.20
CA THR A 199 -9.50 -2.36 -2.55
C THR A 199 -10.55 -1.88 -3.56
N LEU A 200 -10.15 -1.43 -4.75
CA LEU A 200 -11.08 -1.00 -5.80
C LEU A 200 -11.91 -2.16 -6.37
N VAL A 201 -11.32 -3.36 -6.49
CA VAL A 201 -12.03 -4.59 -6.91
C VAL A 201 -13.13 -4.94 -5.92
N VAL A 202 -12.81 -4.94 -4.61
CA VAL A 202 -13.79 -5.22 -3.55
C VAL A 202 -14.88 -4.16 -3.53
N ALA A 203 -14.55 -2.88 -3.63
CA ALA A 203 -15.53 -1.80 -3.69
C ALA A 203 -16.55 -1.99 -4.82
N ARG A 204 -16.06 -2.26 -6.03
CA ARG A 204 -16.91 -2.51 -7.20
C ARG A 204 -17.76 -3.78 -7.02
N TYR A 205 -17.18 -4.83 -6.46
CA TYR A 205 -17.91 -6.07 -6.17
C TYR A 205 -19.05 -5.81 -5.18
N ALA A 206 -18.74 -5.17 -4.05
CA ALA A 206 -19.69 -4.87 -2.99
C ALA A 206 -20.78 -3.88 -3.42
N ALA A 207 -20.53 -2.99 -4.39
CA ALA A 207 -21.56 -2.13 -5.00
C ALA A 207 -22.70 -2.88 -5.72
N GLN A 208 -22.61 -4.21 -5.79
CA GLN A 208 -23.66 -5.11 -6.30
C GLN A 208 -24.32 -5.93 -5.18
N GLN A 209 -23.86 -5.77 -3.94
CA GLN A 209 -24.27 -6.55 -2.76
C GLN A 209 -25.10 -5.69 -1.80
N ALA A 210 -25.69 -6.36 -0.80
CA ALA A 210 -26.50 -5.71 0.24
C ALA A 210 -25.64 -4.88 1.22
N ILE A 211 -24.43 -5.33 1.53
CA ILE A 211 -23.50 -4.66 2.44
C ILE A 211 -22.34 -4.11 1.61
N GLN A 212 -22.08 -2.81 1.77
CA GLN A 212 -20.99 -2.09 1.12
C GLN A 212 -19.99 -1.59 2.17
N PRO A 213 -18.72 -1.35 1.79
CA PRO A 213 -17.79 -0.67 2.67
C PRO A 213 -18.30 0.69 3.11
N SER A 214 -18.06 1.08 4.36
CA SER A 214 -18.39 2.43 4.86
C SER A 214 -17.45 3.50 4.29
N ALA A 215 -16.28 3.10 3.82
CA ALA A 215 -15.31 3.96 3.13
C ALA A 215 -14.29 3.13 2.34
N ILE A 216 -13.67 3.74 1.34
CA ILE A 216 -12.67 3.12 0.46
C ILE A 216 -11.41 3.98 0.45
N ILE A 217 -10.25 3.40 0.77
CA ILE A 217 -8.98 4.12 0.89
C ILE A 217 -7.88 3.46 0.03
N PRO A 218 -7.83 3.73 -1.29
CA PRO A 218 -6.74 3.28 -2.13
C PRO A 218 -5.54 4.25 -2.03
N ILE A 219 -4.38 3.73 -1.65
CA ILE A 219 -3.13 4.48 -1.56
C ILE A 219 -2.28 4.17 -2.80
N TYR A 220 -1.95 5.21 -3.57
CA TYR A 220 -1.26 5.21 -4.87
C TYR A 220 -1.70 4.04 -5.79
N PRO A 221 -3.01 3.95 -6.11
CA PRO A 221 -3.54 2.83 -6.88
C PRO A 221 -3.06 2.83 -8.34
N PRO A 222 -2.74 1.65 -8.90
CA PRO A 222 -2.60 1.49 -10.34
C PRO A 222 -3.98 1.41 -11.01
N GLU A 223 -4.01 1.72 -12.30
CA GLU A 223 -5.15 1.54 -13.20
C GLU A 223 -4.69 0.69 -14.39
N ALA A 224 -5.19 -0.56 -14.45
CA ALA A 224 -4.65 -1.59 -15.34
C ALA A 224 -4.82 -1.30 -16.84
N SER A 225 -5.78 -0.46 -17.22
CA SER A 225 -6.05 -0.10 -18.62
C SER A 225 -5.16 1.04 -19.13
N LEU A 226 -4.48 1.77 -18.24
CA LEU A 226 -3.57 2.86 -18.58
C LEU A 226 -2.12 2.36 -18.67
N GLY A 227 -1.67 2.09 -19.90
CA GLY A 227 -0.33 1.55 -20.16
C GLY A 227 0.82 2.56 -20.07
N GLU A 228 0.65 3.76 -20.63
CA GLU A 228 1.69 4.79 -20.75
C GLU A 228 1.12 6.18 -20.41
N THR A 229 1.27 6.61 -19.16
CA THR A 229 0.89 7.96 -18.69
C THR A 229 2.09 8.90 -18.68
N ASN A 230 1.86 10.21 -18.51
CA ASN A 230 2.95 11.20 -18.44
C ASN A 230 3.86 10.93 -17.23
N SER A 231 3.30 10.62 -16.06
CA SER A 231 4.07 10.22 -14.88
C SER A 231 4.94 8.98 -15.11
N ARG A 232 4.46 7.96 -15.84
CA ARG A 232 5.28 6.81 -16.25
C ARG A 232 6.47 7.23 -17.10
N GLN A 233 6.23 8.02 -18.14
CA GLN A 233 7.30 8.50 -19.03
C GLN A 233 8.37 9.29 -18.30
N LEU A 234 7.96 10.10 -17.31
CA LEU A 234 8.86 10.97 -16.57
C LEU A 234 9.62 10.29 -15.44
N LEU A 235 9.12 9.17 -14.89
CA LEU A 235 9.61 8.65 -13.60
C LEU A 235 10.12 7.21 -13.64
N LEU A 236 9.73 6.39 -14.63
CA LEU A 236 10.10 4.97 -14.67
C LEU A 236 11.61 4.72 -14.79
N ASP A 237 12.33 5.67 -15.36
CA ASP A 237 13.76 5.58 -15.64
C ASP A 237 14.60 6.51 -14.73
N GLU A 238 13.97 7.08 -13.69
CA GLU A 238 14.57 8.07 -12.77
C GLU A 238 15.14 7.47 -11.47
N ASN A 239 15.27 6.13 -11.40
CA ASN A 239 15.68 5.35 -10.22
C ASN A 239 14.89 5.70 -8.95
N ILE A 240 13.57 5.90 -9.11
CA ILE A 240 12.65 6.13 -8.00
C ILE A 240 11.95 4.81 -7.72
N SER A 241 12.20 4.20 -6.55
CA SER A 241 11.53 3.01 -5.97
C SER A 241 10.87 2.04 -6.97
N LEU A 242 9.72 2.41 -7.53
CA LEU A 242 9.03 1.71 -8.62
C LEU A 242 9.61 2.12 -9.99
N THR A 243 10.51 1.31 -10.55
CA THR A 243 11.11 1.56 -11.88
C THR A 243 10.48 0.70 -12.97
N ARG A 244 10.80 0.97 -14.25
CA ARG A 244 10.39 0.13 -15.39
C ARG A 244 10.72 -1.34 -15.16
N LYS A 245 11.98 -1.61 -14.77
CA LYS A 245 12.46 -2.97 -14.50
C LYS A 245 11.65 -3.67 -13.40
N VAL A 246 11.24 -2.93 -12.36
CA VAL A 246 10.43 -3.47 -11.27
C VAL A 246 9.00 -3.77 -11.72
N ILE A 247 8.37 -2.87 -12.49
CA ILE A 247 7.03 -3.09 -13.04
C ILE A 247 7.02 -4.30 -14.00
N ASP A 248 7.98 -4.38 -14.92
CA ASP A 248 8.08 -5.49 -15.87
C ASP A 248 8.30 -6.82 -15.13
N TRP A 249 9.13 -6.81 -14.08
CA TRP A 249 9.35 -7.98 -13.25
C TRP A 249 8.09 -8.41 -12.51
N PHE A 250 7.31 -7.47 -11.98
CA PHE A 250 6.00 -7.79 -11.40
C PHE A 250 5.06 -8.39 -12.44
N GLY A 251 4.94 -7.76 -13.61
CA GLY A 251 4.10 -8.25 -14.71
C GLY A 251 4.44 -9.68 -15.12
N GLY A 252 5.73 -9.99 -15.28
CA GLY A 252 6.20 -11.33 -15.66
C GLY A 252 5.91 -12.44 -14.63
N HIS A 253 5.76 -12.10 -13.35
CA HIS A 253 5.46 -13.07 -12.29
C HIS A 253 3.98 -13.09 -11.90
N ALA A 254 3.29 -11.96 -11.95
CA ALA A 254 1.88 -11.84 -11.58
C ALA A 254 0.93 -12.34 -12.66
N ALA A 255 1.29 -12.17 -13.93
CA ALA A 255 0.43 -12.47 -15.07
C ALA A 255 1.03 -13.57 -15.98
N ASP A 256 0.20 -14.06 -16.90
CA ASP A 256 0.61 -14.93 -18.00
C ASP A 256 -0.18 -14.62 -19.28
N ALA A 257 0.01 -15.43 -20.32
CA ALA A 257 -0.65 -15.25 -21.61
C ALA A 257 -2.18 -15.32 -21.55
N SER A 258 -2.77 -15.86 -20.48
CA SER A 258 -4.22 -15.89 -20.27
C SER A 258 -4.76 -14.63 -19.56
N THR A 259 -3.88 -13.80 -19.00
CA THR A 259 -4.27 -12.58 -18.30
C THR A 259 -4.62 -11.47 -19.31
N ASN A 260 -5.91 -11.21 -19.50
CA ASN A 260 -6.38 -10.10 -20.33
C ASN A 260 -6.81 -8.91 -19.45
N PHE A 261 -5.97 -7.88 -19.34
CA PHE A 261 -6.29 -6.68 -18.55
C PHE A 261 -7.47 -5.86 -19.10
N ALA A 262 -7.95 -6.14 -20.32
CA ALA A 262 -9.19 -5.58 -20.83
C ALA A 262 -10.44 -6.33 -20.31
N ASP A 263 -10.29 -7.45 -19.60
CA ASP A 263 -11.43 -8.17 -19.04
C ASP A 263 -12.18 -7.29 -18.03
N PRO A 264 -13.52 -7.35 -18.02
CA PRO A 264 -14.34 -6.56 -17.10
C PRO A 264 -13.95 -6.75 -15.65
N GLN A 265 -13.32 -7.86 -15.25
CA GLN A 265 -12.87 -8.08 -13.87
C GLN A 265 -11.76 -7.13 -13.40
N TYR A 266 -11.04 -6.46 -14.29
CA TYR A 266 -10.00 -5.47 -13.95
C TYR A 266 -10.48 -4.02 -14.07
N ALA A 267 -11.65 -3.80 -14.66
CA ALA A 267 -12.19 -2.47 -14.88
C ALA A 267 -12.62 -1.78 -13.57
N LEU A 268 -12.50 -0.46 -13.51
CA LEU A 268 -13.09 0.36 -12.46
C LEU A 268 -14.62 0.20 -12.39
N SER A 269 -15.21 0.57 -11.26
CA SER A 269 -16.67 0.53 -11.09
C SER A 269 -17.38 1.44 -12.09
N ALA A 270 -18.50 0.97 -12.64
CA ALA A 270 -19.45 1.79 -13.41
C ALA A 270 -20.56 2.41 -12.53
N LYS A 271 -20.57 2.09 -11.24
CA LYS A 271 -21.52 2.61 -10.25
C LYS A 271 -20.83 3.58 -9.30
N LYS A 272 -21.59 4.55 -8.79
CA LYS A 272 -21.18 5.36 -7.63
C LYS A 272 -20.73 4.44 -6.49
N LEU A 273 -19.59 4.75 -5.90
CA LEU A 273 -19.03 4.03 -4.76
C LEU A 273 -19.32 4.78 -3.45
N PRO A 274 -19.15 4.12 -2.29
CA PRO A 274 -19.02 4.79 -1.00
C PRO A 274 -17.96 5.90 -1.00
N ARG A 275 -17.99 6.79 0.01
CA ARG A 275 -16.99 7.85 0.17
C ARG A 275 -15.58 7.28 0.03
N THR A 276 -14.77 7.90 -0.80
CA THR A 276 -13.47 7.37 -1.20
C THR A 276 -12.37 8.39 -0.92
N TYR A 277 -11.31 7.97 -0.23
CA TYR A 277 -10.14 8.81 0.04
C TYR A 277 -8.92 8.25 -0.69
N ILE A 278 -8.53 8.91 -1.77
CA ILE A 278 -7.40 8.50 -2.60
C ILE A 278 -6.17 9.28 -2.18
N ILE A 279 -5.05 8.59 -1.99
CA ILE A 279 -3.76 9.21 -1.70
C ILE A 279 -2.83 8.92 -2.88
N THR A 280 -2.17 9.93 -3.45
CA THR A 280 -1.15 9.74 -4.50
C THR A 280 0.21 10.26 -4.05
N CYS A 281 1.26 9.94 -4.79
CA CYS A 281 2.62 10.43 -4.54
C CYS A 281 3.11 11.24 -5.74
N GLY A 282 3.83 12.33 -5.48
CA GLY A 282 4.31 13.20 -6.55
C GLY A 282 5.43 12.58 -7.39
N PHE A 283 6.29 11.75 -6.77
CA PHE A 283 7.36 11.00 -7.41
C PHE A 283 6.98 9.52 -7.53
N ASP A 284 5.89 9.26 -8.23
CA ASP A 284 5.36 7.92 -8.46
C ASP A 284 4.92 7.74 -9.93
N PRO A 285 5.43 6.73 -10.65
CA PRO A 285 4.95 6.42 -12.00
C PRO A 285 3.44 6.12 -12.09
N LEU A 286 2.80 5.74 -10.99
CA LEU A 286 1.36 5.46 -10.94
C LEU A 286 0.52 6.70 -10.56
N ARG A 287 1.16 7.87 -10.40
CA ARG A 287 0.48 9.12 -9.99
C ARG A 287 -0.70 9.45 -10.90
N ASP A 288 -0.48 9.50 -12.22
CA ASP A 288 -1.52 9.90 -13.16
C ASP A 288 -2.64 8.86 -13.27
N GLU A 289 -2.36 7.57 -12.98
CA GLU A 289 -3.37 6.51 -12.87
C GLU A 289 -4.28 6.75 -11.66
N GLY A 290 -3.70 7.07 -10.50
CA GLY A 290 -4.45 7.48 -9.32
C GLY A 290 -5.32 8.71 -9.57
N GLU A 291 -4.79 9.73 -10.24
CA GLU A 291 -5.56 10.91 -10.64
C GLU A 291 -6.69 10.58 -11.64
N ALA A 292 -6.46 9.62 -12.55
CA ALA A 292 -7.50 9.15 -13.46
C ALA A 292 -8.64 8.46 -12.72
N ILE A 293 -8.33 7.66 -11.69
CA ILE A 293 -9.32 7.03 -10.81
C ILE A 293 -10.13 8.10 -10.05
N VAL A 294 -9.47 9.15 -9.53
CA VAL A 294 -10.16 10.30 -8.89
C VAL A 294 -11.17 10.93 -9.86
N ARG A 295 -10.75 11.24 -11.09
CA ARG A 295 -11.64 11.82 -12.11
C ARG A 295 -12.81 10.90 -12.45
N HIS A 296 -12.53 9.61 -12.63
CA HIS A 296 -13.53 8.59 -12.95
C HIS A 296 -14.60 8.48 -11.87
N LEU A 297 -14.20 8.31 -10.59
CA LEU A 297 -15.13 8.17 -9.48
C LEU A 297 -15.92 9.46 -9.20
N THR A 298 -15.28 10.62 -9.35
CA THR A 298 -15.95 11.93 -9.25
C THR A 298 -17.02 12.08 -10.32
N ALA A 299 -16.75 11.66 -11.56
CA ALA A 299 -17.73 11.71 -12.65
C ALA A 299 -18.95 10.80 -12.41
N LEU A 300 -18.80 9.73 -11.61
CA LEU A 300 -19.90 8.88 -11.15
C LEU A 300 -20.67 9.47 -9.95
N GLY A 301 -20.29 10.65 -9.47
CA GLY A 301 -20.90 11.31 -8.30
C GLY A 301 -20.48 10.71 -6.96
N THR A 302 -19.38 9.95 -6.93
CA THR A 302 -18.75 9.49 -5.67
C THR A 302 -18.18 10.69 -4.92
N GLU A 303 -18.35 10.73 -3.61
CA GLU A 303 -17.65 11.70 -2.76
C GLU A 303 -16.18 11.28 -2.67
N VAL A 304 -15.30 12.01 -3.35
CA VAL A 304 -13.87 11.71 -3.41
C VAL A 304 -13.07 12.79 -2.69
N THR A 305 -12.34 12.40 -1.66
CA THR A 305 -11.22 13.17 -1.11
C THR A 305 -9.95 12.71 -1.80
N HIS A 306 -9.09 13.63 -2.23
CA HIS A 306 -7.82 13.30 -2.86
C HIS A 306 -6.70 14.13 -2.23
N ASP A 307 -5.71 13.44 -1.67
CA ASP A 307 -4.47 14.06 -1.21
C ASP A 307 -3.28 13.56 -2.02
N GLU A 308 -2.44 14.49 -2.48
CA GLU A 308 -1.14 14.16 -3.05
C GLU A 308 -0.05 14.38 -2.00
N MET A 309 0.89 13.44 -1.93
CA MET A 309 2.17 13.58 -1.21
C MET A 309 3.26 14.04 -2.19
N PRO A 310 3.42 15.35 -2.46
CA PRO A 310 4.13 15.85 -3.65
C PRO A 310 5.64 15.56 -3.64
N GLY A 311 6.24 15.45 -2.46
CA GLY A 311 7.68 15.17 -2.30
C GLY A 311 8.01 13.70 -2.06
N LEU A 312 7.03 12.83 -1.96
CA LEU A 312 7.21 11.41 -1.63
C LEU A 312 7.04 10.52 -2.85
N PHE A 313 7.40 9.25 -2.68
CA PHE A 313 7.47 8.24 -3.73
C PHE A 313 6.69 6.97 -3.35
N HIS A 314 6.48 6.11 -4.34
CA HIS A 314 5.77 4.84 -4.18
C HIS A 314 6.35 3.97 -3.05
N ASN A 315 5.49 3.42 -2.20
CA ASN A 315 5.81 2.65 -0.97
C ASN A 315 6.32 3.44 0.25
N TYR A 316 6.23 4.79 0.28
CA TYR A 316 6.70 5.56 1.45
C TYR A 316 6.06 5.13 2.79
N ILE A 317 4.82 4.60 2.77
CA ILE A 317 4.09 4.18 3.97
C ILE A 317 4.78 3.08 4.78
N LEU A 318 5.69 2.33 4.14
CA LEU A 318 6.47 1.26 4.80
C LEU A 318 7.68 1.80 5.58
N LEU A 319 7.95 3.10 5.47
CA LEU A 319 9.19 3.73 5.94
C LEU A 319 8.89 4.69 7.10
N GLY A 320 8.02 4.28 8.03
CA GLY A 320 7.53 5.15 9.11
C GLY A 320 8.58 5.59 10.14
N GLY A 321 9.79 5.04 10.12
CA GLY A 321 10.93 5.55 10.89
C GLY A 321 11.75 6.60 10.15
N VAL A 322 11.59 6.66 8.82
CA VAL A 322 12.28 7.62 7.95
C VAL A 322 11.38 8.83 7.70
N PHE A 323 10.09 8.62 7.48
CA PHE A 323 9.14 9.66 7.09
C PHE A 323 8.06 9.87 8.17
N PRO A 324 8.04 11.02 8.86
CA PRO A 324 6.90 11.38 9.72
C PRO A 324 5.57 11.46 8.95
N GLU A 325 5.63 11.68 7.64
CA GLU A 325 4.47 11.72 6.75
C GLU A 325 3.67 10.41 6.75
N VAL A 326 4.26 9.29 7.16
CA VAL A 326 3.52 8.01 7.36
C VAL A 326 2.51 8.12 8.50
N ASP A 327 2.90 8.77 9.61
CA ASP A 327 2.00 9.04 10.73
C ASP A 327 0.96 10.12 10.38
N GLU A 328 1.31 11.08 9.53
CA GLU A 328 0.35 12.06 9.01
C GLU A 328 -0.68 11.36 8.13
N THR A 329 -0.25 10.43 7.27
CA THR A 329 -1.13 9.63 6.41
C THR A 329 -2.14 8.83 7.22
N SER A 330 -1.70 8.10 8.26
CA SER A 330 -2.63 7.33 9.11
C SER A 330 -3.61 8.22 9.89
N ARG A 331 -3.17 9.41 10.33
CA ARG A 331 -4.06 10.40 10.96
C ARG A 331 -5.05 11.03 9.98
N SER A 332 -4.65 11.33 8.74
CA SER A 332 -5.57 11.83 7.72
C SER A 332 -6.64 10.79 7.37
N ILE A 333 -6.25 9.51 7.26
CA ILE A 333 -7.21 8.40 7.10
C ILE A 333 -8.17 8.35 8.30
N ALA A 334 -7.66 8.47 9.53
CA ALA A 334 -8.50 8.51 10.72
C ALA A 334 -9.47 9.70 10.74
N SER A 335 -9.02 10.89 10.30
CA SER A 335 -9.85 12.08 10.19
C SER A 335 -10.98 11.87 9.18
N PHE A 336 -10.64 11.37 7.98
CA PHE A 336 -11.62 11.06 6.94
C PHE A 336 -12.67 10.04 7.42
N LEU A 337 -12.25 9.03 8.17
CA LEU A 337 -13.16 7.99 8.68
C LEU A 337 -14.13 8.49 9.75
N LYS A 338 -13.82 9.58 10.46
CA LYS A 338 -14.71 10.17 11.49
C LYS A 338 -15.87 11.00 10.91
N GLY A 339 -15.75 11.45 9.65
CA GLY A 339 -16.73 12.35 9.02
C GLY A 339 -16.27 13.80 9.11
#